data_AF-C6PXB6-F1
#
_entry.id   AF-C6PXB6-F1
#
_cell.length_a   1.000
_cell.length_b   1.000
_cell.length_c   1.000
_cell.angle_alpha   90.00
_cell.angle_beta   90.00
_cell.angle_gamma   90.00
#
_symmetry.space_group_name_H-M   'P 1'
#
loop_
_entity.id
_entity.type
_entity.pdbx_description
1 polymer ?
#
loop_
_entity_poly.entity_id
_entity_poly.type
_entity_poly.pdbx_seq_one_letter_code
_entity_poly.pdbx_strand_id
1 'polypeptide(L)'
;MIKWVNSKIIGKVIISKYCILKGVVNMTKASEYHKQGFTCGEAMIKKYNEEHNTNIPVSLGSSMGIGYTIGSLCGAVGGAATVIGFLKGRESNHEVNEARKYTKELMINIKEKYGTELCRDLKKSGISCAEIIDYTYETLNKIL
;
A
#
# COMPACT_ATOMS: atom_id res chain seq x y z
N MET A 1 -10.19 3.45 -31.61
CA MET A 1 -9.97 4.74 -32.29
C MET A 1 -9.47 5.75 -31.24
N ILE A 2 -8.16 6.01 -31.24
CA ILE A 2 -7.44 6.84 -30.26
C ILE A 2 -7.47 8.28 -30.76
N LYS A 3 -7.83 9.27 -29.92
CA LYS A 3 -7.67 10.70 -30.25
C LYS A 3 -6.62 11.34 -29.33
N TRP A 4 -5.57 11.88 -29.94
CA TRP A 4 -4.57 12.72 -29.29
C TRP A 4 -5.01 14.19 -29.36
N VAL A 5 -4.92 14.93 -28.26
CA VAL A 5 -5.07 16.40 -28.25
C VAL A 5 -3.74 17.02 -27.79
N ASN A 6 -3.25 17.99 -28.56
CA ASN A 6 -1.98 18.69 -28.32
C ASN A 6 -1.92 19.35 -26.94
N SER A 7 -0.77 19.23 -26.26
CA SER A 7 -0.48 20.00 -25.05
C SER A 7 -0.25 21.46 -25.43
N LYS A 8 -0.82 22.38 -24.65
CA LYS A 8 -0.39 23.79 -24.60
C LYS A 8 0.42 23.99 -23.32
N ILE A 9 1.60 24.57 -23.48
CA ILE A 9 2.44 25.03 -22.38
C ILE A 9 1.83 26.34 -21.87
N ILE A 10 1.33 26.36 -20.64
CA ILE A 10 1.01 27.58 -19.90
C ILE A 10 1.53 27.38 -18.47
N GLY A 11 2.59 28.10 -18.09
CA GLY A 11 3.02 28.30 -16.70
C GLY A 11 3.34 27.04 -15.87
N LYS A 12 4.57 26.53 -15.96
CA LYS A 12 5.30 25.83 -14.86
C LYS A 12 4.61 24.67 -14.10
N VAL A 13 3.68 23.92 -14.69
CA VAL A 13 3.22 22.64 -14.11
C VAL A 13 3.23 21.55 -15.17
N ILE A 14 4.07 20.53 -14.97
CA ILE A 14 4.00 19.27 -15.72
C ILE A 14 2.89 18.44 -15.09
N ILE A 15 1.68 18.51 -15.65
CA ILE A 15 0.62 17.55 -15.35
C ILE A 15 0.76 16.43 -16.38
N SER A 16 1.31 15.29 -15.97
CA SER A 16 1.47 14.13 -16.86
C SER A 16 0.11 13.54 -17.22
N LYS A 17 -0.14 13.47 -18.54
CA LYS A 17 -1.29 12.82 -19.19
C LYS A 17 -1.30 11.32 -18.90
N TYR A 18 -2.42 10.76 -18.43
CA TYR A 18 -2.72 9.34 -18.65
C TYR A 18 -4.20 9.07 -19.01
N CYS A 19 -4.37 8.03 -19.83
CA CYS A 19 -5.51 7.63 -20.64
C CYS A 19 -6.88 7.54 -19.94
N ILE A 20 -7.91 8.08 -20.59
CA ILE A 20 -9.33 7.88 -20.27
C ILE A 20 -9.92 6.87 -21.26
N LEU A 21 -10.07 5.61 -20.85
CA LEU A 21 -10.91 4.62 -21.54
C LEU A 21 -11.61 3.74 -20.48
N LYS A 22 -12.96 3.84 -20.43
CA LYS A 22 -13.94 3.03 -19.68
C LYS A 22 -13.45 2.33 -18.40
N GLY A 23 -13.66 3.02 -17.27
CA GLY A 23 -13.37 2.53 -15.92
C GLY A 23 -12.46 3.52 -15.22
N VAL A 24 -13.04 4.42 -14.43
CA VAL A 24 -12.30 5.47 -13.72
C VAL A 24 -11.36 4.81 -12.72
N VAL A 25 -10.08 4.63 -13.07
CA VAL A 25 -9.04 4.29 -12.08
C VAL A 25 -8.84 5.56 -11.26
N ASN A 26 -9.49 5.60 -10.11
CA ASN A 26 -9.38 6.73 -9.19
C ASN A 26 -7.96 6.69 -8.58
N MET A 27 -7.15 7.71 -8.85
CA MET A 27 -5.79 7.86 -8.32
C MET A 27 -5.79 8.27 -6.84
N THR A 28 -6.70 7.71 -6.06
CA THR A 28 -6.79 7.91 -4.62
C THR A 28 -5.56 7.32 -3.96
N LYS A 29 -4.91 8.06 -3.06
CA LYS A 29 -3.82 7.51 -2.26
C LYS A 29 -4.38 6.49 -1.26
N ALA A 30 -3.58 5.51 -0.87
CA ALA A 30 -4.00 4.53 0.13
C ALA A 30 -4.38 5.21 1.46
N SER A 31 -3.69 6.29 1.83
CA SER A 31 -4.00 7.07 3.03
C SER A 31 -5.38 7.74 3.02
N GLU A 32 -5.99 7.97 1.84
CA GLU A 32 -7.35 8.52 1.77
C GLU A 32 -8.40 7.55 2.31
N TYR A 33 -8.16 6.23 2.21
CA TYR A 33 -9.03 5.24 2.85
C TYR A 33 -8.90 5.30 4.37
N HIS A 34 -7.71 5.49 4.90
CA HIS A 34 -7.54 5.64 6.35
C HIS A 34 -8.32 6.83 6.91
N LYS A 35 -8.37 7.96 6.17
CA LYS A 35 -9.19 9.12 6.54
C LYS A 35 -10.70 8.84 6.57
N GLN A 36 -11.16 7.80 5.87
CA GLN A 36 -12.56 7.37 5.85
C GLN A 36 -12.92 6.43 7.02
N GLY A 37 -11.99 6.19 7.96
CA GLY A 37 -12.23 5.35 9.14
C GLY A 37 -11.72 3.91 9.01
N PHE A 38 -11.12 3.54 7.87
CA PHE A 38 -10.44 2.26 7.73
C PHE A 38 -9.16 2.22 8.58
N THR A 39 -8.81 1.05 9.10
CA THR A 39 -7.48 0.84 9.72
C THR A 39 -6.36 1.01 8.70
N CYS A 40 -5.11 1.12 9.17
CA CYS A 40 -3.96 1.17 8.26
C CYS A 40 -3.88 -0.07 7.36
N GLY A 41 -4.17 -1.27 7.88
CA GLY A 41 -4.15 -2.49 7.08
C GLY A 41 -5.33 -2.59 6.10
N GLU A 42 -6.53 -2.19 6.53
CA GLU A 42 -7.70 -2.13 5.65
C GLU A 42 -7.48 -1.17 4.48
N ALA A 43 -6.89 0.01 4.74
CA ALA A 43 -6.58 1.00 3.72
C ALA A 43 -5.67 0.43 2.63
N MET A 44 -4.67 -0.37 3.00
CA MET A 44 -3.75 -1.04 2.07
C MET A 44 -4.49 -2.05 1.18
N ILE A 45 -5.27 -2.95 1.79
CA ILE A 45 -6.01 -3.99 1.06
C ILE A 45 -7.05 -3.37 0.15
N LYS A 46 -7.80 -2.38 0.66
CA LYS A 46 -8.83 -1.68 -0.10
C LYS A 46 -8.25 -0.95 -1.31
N LYS A 47 -7.13 -0.26 -1.15
CA LYS A 47 -6.47 0.42 -2.27
C LYS A 47 -5.98 -0.58 -3.31
N TYR A 48 -5.35 -1.67 -2.87
CA TYR A 48 -4.84 -2.70 -3.78
C TYR A 48 -5.97 -3.35 -4.60
N ASN A 49 -7.09 -3.68 -3.95
CA ASN A 49 -8.27 -4.22 -4.64
C ASN A 49 -8.83 -3.26 -5.69
N GLU A 50 -8.94 -1.96 -5.37
CA GLU A 50 -9.43 -0.96 -6.33
C GLU A 50 -8.51 -0.80 -7.54
N GLU A 51 -7.19 -0.80 -7.32
CA GLU A 51 -6.21 -0.56 -8.38
C GLU A 51 -5.98 -1.78 -9.27
N HIS A 52 -5.97 -2.98 -8.69
CA HIS A 52 -5.61 -4.23 -9.38
C HIS A 52 -6.82 -5.13 -9.70
N ASN A 53 -8.04 -4.65 -9.43
CA ASN A 53 -9.28 -5.44 -9.57
C ASN A 53 -9.23 -6.80 -8.85
N THR A 54 -8.63 -6.84 -7.66
CA THR A 54 -8.58 -8.04 -6.82
C THR A 54 -9.71 -8.07 -5.79
N ASN A 55 -9.92 -9.22 -5.16
CA ASN A 55 -11.00 -9.48 -4.20
C ASN A 55 -10.50 -9.91 -2.81
N ILE A 56 -9.34 -9.41 -2.38
CA ILE A 56 -8.78 -9.70 -1.06
C ILE A 56 -9.77 -9.22 0.01
N PRO A 57 -10.23 -10.06 0.96
CA PRO A 57 -11.16 -9.60 1.98
C PRO A 57 -10.55 -8.46 2.82
N VAL A 58 -11.13 -7.25 2.71
CA VAL A 58 -10.66 -6.06 3.43
C VAL A 58 -10.66 -6.30 4.94
N SER A 59 -11.57 -7.14 5.43
CA SER A 59 -11.69 -7.53 6.84
C SER A 59 -10.45 -8.22 7.43
N LEU A 60 -9.56 -8.76 6.59
CA LEU A 60 -8.24 -9.25 7.06
C LEU A 60 -7.40 -8.11 7.66
N GLY A 61 -7.68 -6.87 7.26
CA GLY A 61 -7.08 -5.65 7.76
C GLY A 61 -7.65 -5.12 9.08
N SER A 62 -8.81 -5.61 9.55
CA SER A 62 -9.57 -4.92 10.60
C SER A 62 -8.87 -4.91 11.97
N SER A 63 -8.04 -5.90 12.28
CA SER A 63 -7.23 -5.92 13.51
C SER A 63 -5.95 -5.06 13.41
N MET A 64 -5.62 -4.56 12.21
CA MET A 64 -4.36 -3.93 11.87
C MET A 64 -4.36 -2.41 12.16
N GLY A 65 -4.92 -2.00 13.30
CA GLY A 65 -4.99 -0.60 13.75
C GLY A 65 -4.08 -0.33 14.96
N ILE A 66 -3.56 0.89 15.12
CA ILE A 66 -2.70 1.30 16.25
C ILE A 66 -1.51 0.32 16.47
N GLY A 67 -0.95 -0.17 15.37
CA GLY A 67 0.10 -1.20 15.40
C GLY A 67 -0.36 -2.54 15.99
N TYR A 68 -1.60 -2.92 15.70
CA TYR A 68 -2.34 -4.05 16.27
C TYR A 68 -2.55 -3.91 17.78
N THR A 69 -3.18 -2.80 18.15
CA THR A 69 -3.71 -2.45 19.49
C THR A 69 -2.72 -2.25 20.63
N ILE A 70 -1.43 -2.52 20.44
CA ILE A 70 -0.40 -2.33 21.46
C ILE A 70 0.80 -1.50 20.99
N GLY A 71 0.73 -0.92 19.79
CA GLY A 71 1.83 -0.15 19.21
C GLY A 71 3.01 -1.03 18.76
N SER A 72 2.75 -2.29 18.42
CA SER A 72 3.71 -3.22 17.82
C SER A 72 3.86 -2.91 16.32
N LEU A 73 4.01 -3.94 15.48
CA LEU A 73 4.17 -3.82 14.03
C LEU A 73 3.15 -2.86 13.41
N CYS A 74 3.59 -1.96 12.53
CA CYS A 74 2.70 -1.04 11.84
C CYS A 74 1.63 -1.76 11.00
N GLY A 75 0.38 -1.32 11.14
CA GLY A 75 -0.76 -1.89 10.43
C GLY A 75 -0.66 -1.80 8.90
N ALA A 76 -0.07 -0.74 8.36
CA ALA A 76 0.14 -0.61 6.92
C ALA A 76 1.13 -1.67 6.40
N VAL A 77 2.22 -1.91 7.16
CA VAL A 77 3.24 -2.91 6.82
C VAL A 77 2.66 -4.32 6.91
N GLY A 78 1.86 -4.60 7.95
CA GLY A 78 1.14 -5.87 8.07
C GLY A 78 0.12 -6.08 6.95
N GLY A 79 -0.64 -5.04 6.58
CA GLY A 79 -1.58 -5.08 5.46
C GLY A 79 -0.89 -5.34 4.12
N ALA A 80 0.27 -4.72 3.86
CA ALA A 80 1.09 -5.02 2.68
C ALA A 80 1.59 -6.47 2.69
N ALA A 81 2.03 -6.99 3.83
CA ALA A 81 2.43 -8.39 3.95
C ALA A 81 1.25 -9.35 3.66
N THR A 82 0.03 -8.99 4.05
CA THR A 82 -1.19 -9.73 3.67
C THR A 82 -1.41 -9.73 2.16
N VAL A 83 -1.24 -8.59 1.49
CA VAL A 83 -1.34 -8.51 0.02
C VAL A 83 -0.27 -9.37 -0.66
N ILE A 84 0.98 -9.32 -0.18
CA ILE A 84 2.06 -10.20 -0.67
C ILE A 84 1.68 -11.67 -0.50
N GLY A 85 1.16 -12.05 0.67
CA GLY A 85 0.70 -13.40 0.96
C GLY A 85 -0.40 -13.87 0.03
N PHE A 86 -1.33 -12.99 -0.35
CA PHE A 86 -2.38 -13.31 -1.32
C PHE A 86 -1.81 -13.59 -2.73
N LEU A 87 -0.79 -12.86 -3.16
CA LEU A 87 -0.25 -12.93 -4.53
C LEU A 87 0.85 -13.99 -4.72
N LYS A 88 1.69 -14.16 -3.70
CA LYS A 88 2.93 -14.96 -3.74
C LYS A 88 2.95 -16.04 -2.65
N GLY A 89 1.83 -16.23 -1.96
CA GLY A 89 1.67 -17.29 -0.97
C GLY A 89 1.78 -18.67 -1.60
N ARG A 90 1.99 -19.67 -0.73
CA ARG A 90 2.00 -21.08 -1.12
C ARG A 90 0.67 -21.72 -0.76
N GLU A 91 0.24 -22.69 -1.57
CA GLU A 91 -1.00 -23.44 -1.33
C GLU A 91 -0.77 -24.64 -0.42
N SER A 92 0.46 -25.17 -0.40
CA SER A 92 0.86 -26.29 0.45
C SER A 92 2.16 -26.03 1.20
N ASN A 93 2.41 -26.81 2.26
CA ASN A 93 3.65 -26.69 3.04
C ASN A 93 4.89 -27.26 2.33
N HIS A 94 4.71 -27.97 1.22
CA HIS A 94 5.78 -28.57 0.40
C HIS A 94 6.37 -27.59 -0.62
N GLU A 95 5.63 -26.54 -0.95
CA GLU A 95 6.08 -25.49 -1.87
C GLU A 95 7.06 -24.51 -1.20
N VAL A 96 7.96 -23.98 -2.03
CA VAL A 96 8.83 -22.86 -1.66
C VAL A 96 7.96 -21.65 -1.34
N ASN A 97 8.20 -21.02 -0.19
CA ASN A 97 7.43 -19.87 0.25
C ASN A 97 8.01 -18.57 -0.32
N GLU A 98 7.64 -18.25 -1.57
CA GLU A 98 8.10 -17.06 -2.29
C GLU A 98 7.69 -15.75 -1.59
N ALA A 99 6.51 -15.69 -0.96
CA ALA A 99 6.05 -14.52 -0.20
C ALA A 99 7.06 -14.02 0.86
N ARG A 100 7.88 -14.91 1.43
CA ARG A 100 8.92 -14.52 2.40
C ARG A 100 9.98 -13.60 1.80
N LYS A 101 10.34 -13.80 0.52
CA LYS A 101 11.33 -12.97 -0.17
C LYS A 101 10.83 -11.53 -0.30
N TYR A 102 9.63 -11.37 -0.87
CA TYR A 102 8.98 -10.06 -1.04
C TYR A 102 8.72 -9.38 0.31
N THR A 103 8.23 -10.12 1.30
CA THR A 103 8.00 -9.56 2.65
C THR A 103 9.30 -9.11 3.30
N LYS A 104 10.41 -9.85 3.13
CA LYS A 104 11.72 -9.43 3.63
C LYS A 104 12.17 -8.12 2.97
N GLU A 105 12.00 -8.00 1.66
CA GLU A 105 12.36 -6.79 0.92
C GLU A 105 11.52 -5.59 1.35
N LEU A 106 10.21 -5.76 1.53
CA LEU A 106 9.32 -4.76 2.11
C LEU A 106 9.85 -4.27 3.47
N MET A 107 10.12 -5.21 4.38
CA MET A 107 10.56 -4.89 5.75
C MET A 107 11.91 -4.18 5.76
N ILE A 108 12.84 -4.54 4.86
CA ILE A 108 14.12 -3.85 4.69
C ILE A 108 13.88 -2.40 4.25
N ASN A 109 13.08 -2.17 3.21
CA ASN A 109 12.79 -0.81 2.73
C ASN A 109 12.13 0.08 3.80
N ILE A 110 11.27 -0.50 4.65
CA ILE A 110 10.65 0.22 5.79
C ILE A 110 11.70 0.57 6.85
N LYS A 111 12.56 -0.40 7.23
CA LYS A 111 13.63 -0.17 8.21
C LYS A 111 14.67 0.82 7.72
N GLU A 112 15.06 0.75 6.45
CA GLU A 112 16.02 1.69 5.86
C GLU A 112 15.45 3.11 5.81
N LYS A 113 14.16 3.25 5.49
CA LYS A 113 13.50 4.56 5.41
C LYS A 113 13.27 5.21 6.77
N TYR A 114 12.81 4.44 7.76
CA TYR A 114 12.29 4.99 9.03
C TYR A 114 13.07 4.54 10.27
N GLY A 115 14.03 3.64 10.13
CA GLY A 115 14.80 3.06 11.25
C GLY A 115 14.05 1.99 12.05
N THR A 116 12.74 1.83 11.86
CA THR A 116 11.89 0.89 12.61
C THR A 116 10.60 0.57 11.85
N GLU A 117 10.06 -0.62 12.07
CA GLU A 117 8.76 -1.10 11.61
C GLU A 117 7.67 -0.98 12.70
N LEU A 118 8.07 -0.67 13.93
CA LEU A 118 7.17 -0.62 15.08
C LEU A 118 6.39 0.69 15.09
N CYS A 119 5.06 0.56 15.10
CA CYS A 119 4.13 1.69 15.05
C CYS A 119 4.42 2.70 16.14
N ARG A 120 4.64 2.26 17.39
CA ARG A 120 4.92 3.16 18.52
C ARG A 120 6.14 4.03 18.26
N ASP A 121 7.21 3.46 17.71
CA ASP A 121 8.45 4.18 17.50
C ASP A 121 8.37 5.08 16.27
N LEU A 122 7.70 4.64 15.20
CA LEU A 122 7.34 5.51 14.07
C LEU A 122 6.57 6.76 14.54
N LYS A 123 5.58 6.57 15.43
CA LYS A 123 4.80 7.67 15.98
C LYS A 123 5.62 8.59 16.89
N LYS A 124 6.54 8.04 17.72
CA LYS A 124 7.46 8.84 18.53
C LYS A 124 8.38 9.71 17.68
N SER A 125 8.80 9.23 16.51
CA SER A 125 9.59 9.98 15.54
C SER A 125 8.80 11.03 14.75
N GLY A 126 7.51 11.25 15.08
CA GLY A 126 6.67 12.25 14.43
C GLY A 126 6.10 11.84 13.07
N ILE A 127 6.31 10.60 12.62
CA ILE A 127 5.89 10.15 11.30
C ILE A 127 4.37 9.92 11.30
N SER A 128 3.67 10.46 10.29
CA SER A 128 2.21 10.38 10.19
C SER A 128 1.73 9.02 9.67
N CYS A 129 0.50 8.60 10.03
CA CYS A 129 -0.06 7.36 9.46
C CYS A 129 -0.23 7.46 7.95
N ALA A 130 -0.63 8.63 7.43
CA ALA A 130 -0.80 8.87 6.00
C ALA A 130 0.52 8.63 5.24
N GLU A 131 1.62 9.19 5.74
CA GLU A 131 2.95 8.99 5.16
C GLU A 131 3.37 7.52 5.17
N ILE A 132 3.21 6.82 6.30
CA ILE A 132 3.59 5.40 6.41
C ILE A 132 2.76 4.57 5.43
N ILE A 133 1.45 4.80 5.35
CA ILE A 133 0.55 4.08 4.45
C ILE A 133 0.96 4.28 2.99
N ASP A 134 1.12 5.55 2.57
CA ASP A 134 1.42 5.85 1.17
C ASP A 134 2.80 5.32 0.76
N TYR A 135 3.83 5.52 1.59
CA TYR A 135 5.16 4.98 1.32
C TYR A 135 5.18 3.45 1.29
N THR A 136 4.46 2.80 2.22
CA THR A 136 4.37 1.33 2.24
C THR A 136 3.69 0.83 0.97
N TYR A 137 2.65 1.53 0.49
CA TYR A 137 1.93 1.16 -0.73
C TYR A 137 2.78 1.34 -1.98
N GLU A 138 3.50 2.46 -2.09
CA GLU A 138 4.48 2.70 -3.15
C GLU A 138 5.57 1.61 -3.16
N THR A 139 6.09 1.26 -1.98
CA THR A 139 7.10 0.21 -1.82
C THR A 139 6.56 -1.15 -2.23
N LEU A 140 5.34 -1.49 -1.81
CA LEU A 140 4.66 -2.74 -2.18
C LEU A 140 4.55 -2.88 -3.70
N ASN A 141 4.10 -1.84 -4.40
CA ASN A 141 3.99 -1.85 -5.86
C ASN A 141 5.37 -1.90 -6.57
N LYS A 142 6.43 -1.39 -5.93
CA LYS A 142 7.79 -1.45 -6.49
C LYS A 142 8.40 -2.85 -6.42
N ILE A 143 8.10 -3.61 -5.38
CA ILE A 143 8.72 -4.92 -5.13
C ILE A 143 7.93 -6.09 -5.74
N LEU A 144 6.64 -5.92 -6.01
CA LEU A 144 5.77 -6.94 -6.62
C LEU A 144 5.98 -7.08 -8.13
#